data_AF-A0A7V9HIV7-F1
#
_entry.id   AF-A0A7V9HIV7-F1
#
_cell.length_a   1.000
_cell.length_b   1.000
_cell.length_c   1.000
_cell.angle_alpha   90.00
_cell.angle_beta   90.00
_cell.angle_gamma   90.00
#
_symmetry.space_group_name_H-M   'P 1'
#
loop_
_entity.id
_entity.type
_entity.pdbx_description
1 polymer ?
#
loop_
_entity_poly.entity_id
_entity_poly.type
_entity_poly.pdbx_seq_one_letter_code
_entity_poly.pdbx_strand_id
1 'polypeptide(L)'
;MNQLSPLAMVIPVADDWVSACFVANRLLRGGDRVLWITASPTDDGPAAGSFLVPLDPAFDPGLSEPVAAGMVLEVLSDANVNAVPFSGDSVRASPIAPVRVGLYGGGGAPFNHAAIMAACGFPFRFLSDAEVRAGALAEVDVFVVPGGGSRAMHGQLEPLGEDGCRAIADFVRDGGMYIGCCAGTYDCIVNSDAFVASCPPQKHLQLLNAKPWLGESAVEMFGTIQSPGVGVVLVRNDNPDHPVMLGLPPVFPLVHYNGPILDPLPVSQIPGASGAVGLASFAGVTDRFTAAEDFSGPAPVSEATYVSLGIAAERFAAAAGELGTGRVVAFGSHPELGADLPMVEWFDPARMLANAVLWQSISRRESGAQPAPASSAGTLGLPLGSGYSTVIGLANDLAARARALQQLPIDPRPGWLEPDYAMSIFGLAADDIWRQSLIEIQPLADQAGTLSRALSDRIGHLMQPAAHPVPPLVCQAITTAEHRLHDHRAAPWNQDGGYQGVIALLRAAIAMCDEAGERWEIELGPPAGAYGYLDTNPYHLVAGSYLAAIGKAAAAVQLLHATAAELTMAEKLAMDSHHRDVALHFFTTGSEL
;
A
#
# COMPACT_ATOMS: atom_id res chain seq x y z
N MET A 1 -39.17 -16.38 -25.87
CA MET A 1 -37.75 -16.75 -25.98
C MET A 1 -37.34 -17.20 -24.60
N ASN A 2 -36.93 -18.45 -24.41
CA ASN A 2 -36.34 -18.88 -23.14
C ASN A 2 -35.04 -18.10 -22.97
N GLN A 3 -34.98 -17.17 -22.02
CA GLN A 3 -33.69 -16.62 -21.59
C GLN A 3 -32.91 -17.79 -21.01
N LEU A 4 -31.85 -18.20 -21.71
CA LEU A 4 -30.90 -19.16 -21.18
C LEU A 4 -30.35 -18.58 -19.86
N SER A 5 -30.37 -19.38 -18.81
CA SER A 5 -29.73 -19.00 -17.55
C SER A 5 -28.25 -18.72 -17.79
N PRO A 6 -27.68 -17.66 -17.20
CA PRO A 6 -26.27 -17.36 -17.40
C PRO A 6 -25.38 -18.46 -16.80
N LEU A 7 -24.28 -18.76 -17.50
CA LEU A 7 -23.29 -19.75 -17.06
C LEU A 7 -22.38 -19.18 -15.96
N ALA A 8 -22.18 -17.87 -15.96
CA ALA A 8 -21.38 -17.15 -15.00
C ALA A 8 -21.82 -15.68 -14.89
N MET A 9 -21.35 -15.00 -13.84
CA MET A 9 -21.44 -13.55 -13.69
C MET A 9 -20.05 -12.93 -13.81
N VAL A 10 -19.90 -11.91 -14.66
CA VAL A 10 -18.68 -11.13 -14.79
C VAL A 10 -18.77 -9.91 -13.90
N ILE A 11 -17.73 -9.68 -13.10
CA ILE A 11 -17.55 -8.49 -12.27
C ILE A 11 -16.50 -7.62 -12.97
N PRO A 12 -16.92 -6.59 -13.73
CA PRO A 12 -16.01 -5.73 -14.48
C PRO A 12 -15.20 -4.85 -13.52
N VAL A 13 -13.95 -4.58 -13.90
CA VAL A 13 -13.02 -3.71 -13.17
C VAL A 13 -12.83 -2.34 -13.82
N ALA A 14 -13.45 -2.10 -14.97
CA ALA A 14 -13.25 -0.87 -15.76
C ALA A 14 -13.82 0.39 -15.07
N ASP A 15 -14.95 0.25 -14.37
CA ASP A 15 -15.63 1.39 -13.75
C ASP A 15 -15.14 1.65 -12.31
N ASP A 16 -14.92 0.59 -11.53
CA ASP A 16 -14.48 0.67 -10.14
C ASP A 16 -13.74 -0.63 -9.75
N TRP A 17 -12.43 -0.63 -10.00
CA TRP A 17 -11.60 -1.80 -9.71
C TRP A 17 -11.50 -2.10 -8.21
N VAL A 18 -11.64 -1.10 -7.33
CA VAL A 18 -11.55 -1.27 -5.88
C VAL A 18 -12.77 -2.04 -5.38
N SER A 19 -13.97 -1.59 -5.73
CA SER A 19 -15.21 -2.28 -5.35
C SER A 19 -15.31 -3.67 -5.97
N ALA A 20 -14.85 -3.84 -7.23
CA ALA A 20 -14.77 -5.15 -7.87
C ALA A 20 -13.83 -6.10 -7.10
N CYS A 21 -12.64 -5.63 -6.69
CA CYS A 21 -11.72 -6.41 -5.87
C CYS A 21 -12.31 -6.73 -4.49
N PHE A 22 -12.97 -5.76 -3.85
CA PHE A 22 -13.63 -5.95 -2.56
C PHE A 22 -14.69 -7.06 -2.63
N VAL A 23 -15.56 -7.03 -3.64
CA VAL A 23 -16.60 -8.05 -3.85
C VAL A 23 -15.96 -9.40 -4.14
N ALA A 24 -14.96 -9.47 -5.02
CA ALA A 24 -14.26 -10.71 -5.32
C ALA A 24 -13.67 -11.34 -4.04
N ASN A 25 -13.00 -10.54 -3.20
CA ASN A 25 -12.47 -11.00 -1.92
C ASN A 25 -13.55 -11.36 -0.90
N ARG A 26 -14.68 -10.65 -0.86
CA ARG A 26 -15.84 -11.01 -0.01
C ARG A 26 -16.38 -12.39 -0.39
N LEU A 27 -16.63 -12.62 -1.68
CA LEU A 27 -17.10 -13.91 -2.21
C LEU A 27 -16.11 -15.04 -1.87
N LEU A 28 -14.81 -14.84 -2.15
CA LEU A 28 -13.76 -15.80 -1.83
C LEU A 28 -13.70 -16.15 -0.34
N ARG A 29 -13.83 -15.15 0.53
CA ARG A 29 -13.81 -15.33 1.99
C ARG A 29 -15.10 -15.94 2.52
N GLY A 30 -16.22 -15.77 1.80
CA GLY A 30 -17.47 -16.48 2.02
C GLY A 30 -17.44 -17.95 1.57
N GLY A 31 -16.36 -18.36 0.87
CA GLY A 31 -16.18 -19.72 0.36
C GLY A 31 -16.65 -19.92 -1.08
N ASP A 32 -17.02 -18.86 -1.79
CA ASP A 32 -17.42 -18.94 -3.19
C ASP A 32 -16.22 -19.08 -4.11
N ARG A 33 -16.46 -19.70 -5.26
CA ARG A 33 -15.46 -19.82 -6.32
C ARG A 33 -15.42 -18.54 -7.14
N VAL A 34 -14.23 -17.95 -7.26
CA VAL A 34 -13.99 -16.78 -8.11
C VAL A 34 -12.82 -17.07 -9.04
N LEU A 35 -12.96 -16.70 -10.30
CA LEU A 35 -11.91 -16.76 -11.31
C LEU A 35 -11.46 -15.34 -11.66
N TRP A 36 -10.18 -15.15 -11.93
CA TRP A 36 -9.61 -13.90 -12.43
C TRP A 36 -9.32 -14.03 -13.92
N ILE A 37 -9.87 -13.12 -14.73
CA ILE A 37 -9.76 -13.17 -16.19
C ILE A 37 -8.36 -12.69 -16.59
N THR A 38 -7.53 -13.59 -17.11
CA THR A 38 -6.12 -13.32 -17.42
C THR A 38 -5.88 -12.90 -18.86
N ALA A 39 -6.85 -13.14 -19.76
CA ALA A 39 -6.83 -12.63 -21.12
C ALA A 39 -8.25 -12.44 -21.65
N SER A 40 -8.47 -11.35 -22.39
CA SER A 40 -9.75 -11.11 -23.08
C SER A 40 -9.87 -12.04 -24.29
N PRO A 41 -10.97 -12.83 -24.40
CA PRO A 41 -11.13 -13.78 -25.49
C PRO A 41 -11.42 -13.10 -26.84
N THR A 42 -12.01 -11.90 -26.83
CA THR A 42 -12.38 -11.07 -27.99
C THR A 42 -12.47 -9.59 -27.58
N ASP A 43 -12.47 -8.66 -28.54
CA ASP A 43 -12.65 -7.21 -28.27
C ASP A 43 -13.97 -6.89 -27.55
N ASP A 44 -15.03 -7.66 -27.82
CA ASP A 44 -16.36 -7.53 -27.16
C ASP A 44 -16.50 -8.42 -25.89
N GLY A 45 -15.44 -9.11 -25.49
CA GLY A 45 -15.44 -10.04 -24.37
C GLY A 45 -15.15 -9.35 -23.03
N PRO A 46 -15.23 -10.08 -21.90
CA PRO A 46 -14.83 -9.54 -20.60
C PRO A 46 -13.38 -9.03 -20.62
N ALA A 47 -13.15 -7.83 -20.08
CA ALA A 47 -11.83 -7.23 -20.02
C ALA A 47 -10.90 -8.03 -19.10
N ALA A 48 -9.63 -8.20 -19.51
CA ALA A 48 -8.61 -8.79 -18.68
C ALA A 48 -8.44 -8.00 -17.37
N GLY A 49 -8.22 -8.74 -16.29
CA GLY A 49 -8.23 -8.22 -14.93
C GLY A 49 -9.60 -8.22 -14.26
N SER A 50 -10.70 -8.43 -14.99
CA SER A 50 -12.04 -8.60 -14.40
C SER A 50 -12.18 -9.93 -13.65
N PHE A 51 -13.21 -10.06 -12.83
CA PHE A 51 -13.50 -11.33 -12.13
C PHE A 51 -14.69 -12.04 -12.77
N LEU A 52 -14.76 -13.35 -12.55
CA LEU A 52 -15.84 -14.20 -13.01
C LEU A 52 -16.26 -15.15 -11.90
N VAL A 53 -17.55 -15.19 -11.62
CA VAL A 53 -18.18 -16.10 -10.66
C VAL A 53 -18.95 -17.15 -11.45
N PRO A 54 -18.45 -18.39 -11.56
CA PRO A 54 -19.15 -19.45 -12.25
C PRO A 54 -20.43 -19.81 -11.50
N LEU A 55 -21.51 -20.10 -12.24
CA LEU A 55 -22.81 -20.48 -11.68
C LEU A 55 -23.18 -21.94 -11.95
N ASP A 56 -22.57 -22.55 -12.97
CA ASP A 56 -22.90 -23.91 -13.43
C ASP A 56 -21.64 -24.80 -13.46
N PRO A 57 -21.64 -26.00 -12.85
CA PRO A 57 -20.56 -26.98 -12.94
C PRO A 57 -20.21 -27.42 -14.37
N ALA A 58 -21.14 -27.31 -15.32
CA ALA A 58 -20.87 -27.57 -16.74
C ALA A 58 -19.91 -26.52 -17.34
N PHE A 59 -19.90 -25.31 -16.79
CA PHE A 59 -18.98 -24.24 -17.20
C PHE A 59 -17.66 -24.31 -16.44
N ASP A 60 -17.69 -24.55 -15.13
CA ASP A 60 -16.49 -24.74 -14.31
C ASP A 60 -16.58 -26.04 -13.50
N PRO A 61 -15.89 -27.10 -13.91
CA PRO A 61 -15.88 -28.39 -13.21
C PRO A 61 -15.35 -28.32 -11.77
N GLY A 62 -14.75 -27.20 -11.36
CA GLY A 62 -14.35 -26.97 -9.96
C GLY A 62 -15.51 -26.59 -9.04
N LEU A 63 -16.73 -26.39 -9.56
CA LEU A 63 -17.94 -26.29 -8.74
C LEU A 63 -18.52 -27.68 -8.47
N SER A 64 -18.84 -27.96 -7.21
CA SER A 64 -19.52 -29.20 -6.82
C SER A 64 -21.01 -29.19 -7.14
N GLU A 65 -21.64 -28.01 -7.13
CA GLU A 65 -23.07 -27.80 -7.37
C GLU A 65 -23.33 -26.43 -8.01
N PRO A 66 -24.50 -26.24 -8.67
CA PRO A 66 -24.89 -24.94 -9.21
C PRO A 66 -25.05 -23.88 -8.13
N VAL A 67 -24.57 -22.66 -8.40
CA VAL A 67 -24.71 -21.49 -7.52
C VAL A 67 -25.92 -20.68 -7.97
N ALA A 68 -26.82 -20.36 -7.04
CA ALA A 68 -27.97 -19.52 -7.34
C ALA A 68 -27.51 -18.08 -7.68
N ALA A 69 -27.77 -17.63 -8.91
CA ALA A 69 -27.41 -16.28 -9.38
C ALA A 69 -27.91 -15.16 -8.44
N GLY A 70 -29.06 -15.36 -7.80
CA GLY A 70 -29.64 -14.40 -6.84
C GLY A 70 -28.72 -14.10 -5.64
N MET A 71 -27.98 -15.09 -5.13
CA MET A 71 -27.06 -14.89 -4.00
C MET A 71 -25.87 -14.02 -4.42
N VAL A 72 -25.31 -14.28 -5.60
CA VAL A 72 -24.19 -13.49 -6.14
C VAL A 72 -24.65 -12.05 -6.43
N LEU A 73 -25.84 -11.89 -7.02
CA LEU A 73 -26.44 -10.58 -7.29
C LEU A 73 -26.74 -9.77 -6.03
N GLU A 74 -27.10 -10.41 -4.92
CA GLU A 74 -27.31 -9.73 -3.63
C GLU A 74 -26.01 -9.13 -3.10
N VAL A 75 -24.91 -9.91 -3.10
CA VAL A 75 -23.58 -9.42 -2.69
C VAL A 75 -23.12 -8.27 -3.58
N LEU A 76 -23.34 -8.35 -4.89
CA LEU A 76 -22.99 -7.33 -5.86
C LEU A 76 -23.82 -6.05 -5.68
N SER A 77 -25.14 -6.18 -5.50
CA SER A 77 -26.05 -5.04 -5.30
C SER A 77 -25.72 -4.29 -4.01
N ASP A 78 -25.36 -4.99 -2.95
CA ASP A 78 -24.96 -4.41 -1.67
C ASP A 78 -23.65 -3.60 -1.76
N ALA A 79 -22.76 -3.97 -2.70
CA ALA A 79 -21.53 -3.24 -2.99
C ALA A 79 -21.69 -2.21 -4.13
N ASN A 80 -22.90 -2.03 -4.67
CA ASN A 80 -23.17 -1.17 -5.83
C ASN A 80 -22.29 -1.52 -7.07
N VAL A 81 -21.99 -2.80 -7.26
CA VAL A 81 -21.21 -3.30 -8.40
C VAL A 81 -22.14 -3.92 -9.43
N ASN A 82 -22.12 -3.41 -10.66
CA ASN A 82 -22.90 -3.97 -11.76
C ASN A 82 -22.18 -5.20 -12.34
N ALA A 83 -22.78 -6.38 -12.25
CA ALA A 83 -22.29 -7.55 -12.94
C ALA A 83 -22.99 -7.77 -14.28
N VAL A 84 -22.26 -8.37 -15.22
CA VAL A 84 -22.76 -8.71 -16.55
C VAL A 84 -22.94 -10.22 -16.62
N PRO A 85 -24.13 -10.72 -16.99
CA PRO A 85 -24.33 -12.14 -17.25
C PRO A 85 -23.43 -12.61 -18.40
N PHE A 86 -22.69 -13.70 -18.18
CA PHE A 86 -21.84 -14.30 -19.20
C PHE A 86 -22.50 -15.55 -19.78
N SER A 87 -22.63 -15.57 -21.11
CA SER A 87 -23.21 -16.67 -21.88
C SER A 87 -22.29 -17.13 -23.03
N GLY A 88 -21.02 -16.71 -23.01
CA GLY A 88 -20.04 -17.15 -24.01
C GLY A 88 -19.52 -18.56 -23.75
N ASP A 89 -18.98 -19.20 -24.78
CA ASP A 89 -18.55 -20.61 -24.73
C ASP A 89 -17.20 -20.82 -24.02
N SER A 90 -16.34 -19.79 -23.94
CA SER A 90 -15.05 -19.89 -23.25
C SER A 90 -14.48 -18.53 -22.85
N VAL A 91 -13.63 -18.53 -21.82
CA VAL A 91 -12.86 -17.37 -21.33
C VAL A 91 -11.56 -17.87 -20.70
N ARG A 92 -10.46 -17.13 -20.87
CA ARG A 92 -9.20 -17.44 -20.19
C ARG A 92 -9.20 -16.80 -18.81
N ALA A 93 -9.42 -17.62 -17.80
CA ALA A 93 -9.40 -17.20 -16.41
C ALA A 93 -8.69 -18.23 -15.55
N SER A 94 -8.16 -17.78 -14.41
CA SER A 94 -7.50 -18.62 -13.42
C SER A 94 -8.27 -18.60 -12.12
N PRO A 95 -8.50 -19.74 -11.45
CA PRO A 95 -9.08 -19.75 -10.12
C PRO A 95 -8.16 -19.02 -9.16
N ILE A 96 -8.77 -18.19 -8.31
CA ILE A 96 -8.06 -17.43 -7.29
C ILE A 96 -8.49 -17.89 -5.90
N ALA A 97 -7.62 -17.68 -4.92
CA ALA A 97 -7.83 -18.03 -3.52
C ALA A 97 -7.67 -16.80 -2.62
N PRO A 98 -8.23 -16.80 -1.40
CA PRO A 98 -7.89 -15.77 -0.41
C PRO A 98 -6.38 -15.68 -0.17
N VAL A 99 -5.84 -14.46 -0.16
CA VAL A 99 -4.41 -14.17 0.06
C VAL A 99 -4.24 -13.35 1.34
N ARG A 100 -3.32 -13.77 2.21
CA ARG A 100 -2.97 -13.07 3.44
C ARG A 100 -1.75 -12.19 3.20
N VAL A 101 -1.85 -10.92 3.57
CA VAL A 101 -0.80 -9.92 3.34
C VAL A 101 -0.11 -9.53 4.65
N GLY A 102 1.21 -9.68 4.71
CA GLY A 102 2.05 -9.10 5.74
C GLY A 102 2.64 -7.78 5.27
N LEU A 103 2.37 -6.69 5.98
CA LEU A 103 2.98 -5.39 5.72
C LEU A 103 4.13 -5.19 6.70
N TYR A 104 5.34 -4.91 6.19
CA TYR A 104 6.47 -4.62 7.06
C TYR A 104 6.23 -3.32 7.83
N GLY A 105 6.27 -3.43 9.16
CA GLY A 105 6.03 -2.33 10.09
C GLY A 105 7.25 -1.99 10.95
N GLY A 106 8.44 -2.54 10.64
CA GLY A 106 9.69 -2.26 11.35
C GLY A 106 10.45 -1.02 10.85
N GLY A 107 10.05 -0.44 9.71
CA GLY A 107 10.60 0.80 9.15
C GLY A 107 9.79 1.29 7.96
N GLY A 108 9.97 2.56 7.57
CA GLY A 108 9.26 3.13 6.41
C GLY A 108 7.82 3.58 6.69
N ALA A 109 6.98 3.66 5.65
CA ALA A 109 5.59 4.15 5.75
C ALA A 109 4.57 3.20 5.08
N PRO A 110 4.01 2.22 5.81
CA PRO A 110 3.13 1.19 5.23
C PRO A 110 1.63 1.59 5.12
N PHE A 111 1.27 2.85 5.40
CA PHE A 111 -0.13 3.24 5.62
C PHE A 111 -0.97 3.27 4.33
N ASN A 112 -0.42 3.77 3.23
CA ASN A 112 -1.09 3.72 1.93
C ASN A 112 -1.34 2.26 1.52
N HIS A 113 -0.32 1.40 1.60
CA HIS A 113 -0.46 -0.04 1.38
C HIS A 113 -1.59 -0.66 2.23
N ALA A 114 -1.68 -0.31 3.52
CA ALA A 114 -2.75 -0.80 4.38
C ALA A 114 -4.15 -0.36 3.90
N ALA A 115 -4.31 0.91 3.52
CA ALA A 115 -5.56 1.40 2.94
C ALA A 115 -5.91 0.65 1.64
N ILE A 116 -4.91 0.36 0.79
CA ILE A 116 -5.08 -0.42 -0.44
C ILE A 116 -5.60 -1.82 -0.17
N MET A 117 -4.89 -2.55 0.69
CA MET A 117 -5.25 -3.92 1.01
C MET A 117 -6.65 -3.99 1.62
N ALA A 118 -6.96 -3.08 2.55
CA ALA A 118 -8.24 -3.03 3.23
C ALA A 118 -9.40 -2.71 2.27
N ALA A 119 -9.28 -1.68 1.43
CA ALA A 119 -10.36 -1.29 0.53
C ALA A 119 -10.61 -2.35 -0.55
N CYS A 120 -9.57 -3.10 -0.95
CA CYS A 120 -9.71 -4.25 -1.85
C CYS A 120 -10.21 -5.52 -1.15
N GLY A 121 -10.40 -5.50 0.18
CA GLY A 121 -10.89 -6.64 0.96
C GLY A 121 -9.84 -7.71 1.30
N PHE A 122 -8.56 -7.47 1.02
CA PHE A 122 -7.48 -8.38 1.38
C PHE A 122 -7.25 -8.39 2.89
N PRO A 123 -7.22 -9.55 3.54
CA PRO A 123 -6.80 -9.62 4.94
C PRO A 123 -5.32 -9.27 5.06
N PHE A 124 -5.00 -8.32 5.95
CA PHE A 124 -3.62 -7.92 6.18
C PHE A 124 -3.29 -7.74 7.67
N ARG A 125 -1.99 -7.80 7.98
CA ARG A 125 -1.46 -7.42 9.30
C ARG A 125 -0.10 -6.74 9.15
N PHE A 126 0.25 -5.91 10.12
CA PHE A 126 1.60 -5.37 10.23
C PHE A 126 2.52 -6.40 10.90
N LEU A 127 3.72 -6.61 10.36
CA LEU A 127 4.76 -7.46 10.92
C LEU A 127 5.95 -6.60 11.33
N SER A 128 6.35 -6.67 12.60
CA SER A 128 7.61 -6.11 13.08
C SER A 128 8.81 -6.93 12.59
N ASP A 129 9.99 -6.33 12.64
CA ASP A 129 11.25 -7.02 12.41
C ASP A 129 11.44 -8.23 13.35
N ALA A 130 11.02 -8.09 14.62
CA ALA A 130 11.06 -9.17 15.60
C ALA A 130 10.14 -10.34 15.24
N GLU A 131 8.93 -10.06 14.79
CA GLU A 131 8.00 -11.10 14.29
C GLU A 131 8.54 -11.79 13.03
N VAL A 132 9.16 -11.03 12.12
CA VAL A 132 9.81 -11.60 10.93
C VAL A 132 10.92 -12.56 11.34
N ARG A 133 11.83 -12.16 12.23
CA ARG A 133 12.88 -13.05 12.79
C ARG A 133 12.31 -14.25 13.53
N ALA A 134 11.16 -14.10 14.17
CA ALA A 134 10.47 -15.17 14.89
C ALA A 134 9.67 -16.12 13.98
N GLY A 135 9.66 -15.91 12.66
CA GLY A 135 9.04 -16.82 11.69
C GLY A 135 7.58 -16.49 11.33
N ALA A 136 7.08 -15.30 11.67
CA ALA A 136 5.70 -14.90 11.37
C ALA A 136 5.36 -14.84 9.86
N LEU A 137 6.37 -14.90 8.98
CA LEU A 137 6.18 -15.00 7.53
C LEU A 137 5.44 -16.28 7.11
N ALA A 138 5.44 -17.33 7.92
CA ALA A 138 4.64 -18.53 7.68
C ALA A 138 3.11 -18.28 7.72
N GLU A 139 2.69 -17.15 8.31
CA GLU A 139 1.29 -16.78 8.48
C GLU A 139 0.74 -15.93 7.33
N VAL A 140 1.57 -15.58 6.35
CA VAL A 140 1.20 -14.74 5.20
C VAL A 140 1.60 -15.42 3.89
N ASP A 141 1.01 -14.95 2.80
CA ASP A 141 1.28 -15.45 1.45
C ASP A 141 2.04 -14.39 0.61
N VAL A 142 1.85 -13.11 0.97
CA VAL A 142 2.56 -11.94 0.41
C VAL A 142 3.18 -11.15 1.55
N PHE A 143 4.43 -10.71 1.38
CA PHE A 143 5.11 -9.77 2.26
C PHE A 143 5.47 -8.49 1.50
N VAL A 144 4.98 -7.35 2.00
CA VAL A 144 5.15 -6.04 1.39
C VAL A 144 6.11 -5.20 2.23
N VAL A 145 7.15 -4.65 1.61
CA VAL A 145 8.09 -3.72 2.22
C VAL A 145 7.88 -2.33 1.62
N PRO A 146 7.46 -1.33 2.43
CA PRO A 146 7.11 -0.01 1.94
C PRO A 146 8.35 0.82 1.55
N GLY A 147 8.13 2.06 1.09
CA GLY A 147 9.18 3.07 1.03
C GLY A 147 9.79 3.39 2.40
N GLY A 148 11.01 3.93 2.40
CA GLY A 148 11.84 4.13 3.60
C GLY A 148 11.44 5.33 4.46
N GLY A 149 12.11 5.51 5.60
CA GLY A 149 11.93 6.66 6.48
C GLY A 149 13.07 7.69 6.36
N SER A 150 13.33 8.43 7.43
CA SER A 150 14.41 9.43 7.51
C SER A 150 15.83 8.84 7.56
N ARG A 151 15.99 7.53 7.56
CA ARG A 151 17.22 6.75 7.40
C ARG A 151 17.12 5.79 6.21
N ALA A 152 16.12 5.99 5.34
CA ALA A 152 15.88 5.24 4.11
C ALA A 152 15.95 3.72 4.33
N MET A 153 16.83 3.01 3.61
CA MET A 153 16.96 1.55 3.66
C MET A 153 17.54 1.05 4.99
N HIS A 154 18.44 1.80 5.65
CA HIS A 154 19.00 1.41 6.94
C HIS A 154 17.91 1.24 8.00
N GLY A 155 16.89 2.11 7.95
CA GLY A 155 15.71 2.03 8.78
C GLY A 155 14.93 0.72 8.69
N GLN A 156 15.03 0.05 7.55
CA GLN A 156 14.32 -1.19 7.27
C GLN A 156 15.22 -2.40 7.52
N LEU A 157 16.47 -2.35 7.06
CA LEU A 157 17.42 -3.45 7.06
C LEU A 157 18.12 -3.67 8.40
N GLU A 158 18.50 -2.61 9.13
CA GLU A 158 19.19 -2.77 10.41
C GLU A 158 18.34 -3.49 11.45
N PRO A 159 17.04 -3.15 11.64
CA PRO A 159 16.21 -3.88 12.58
C PRO A 159 16.02 -5.33 12.15
N LEU A 160 15.83 -5.62 10.86
CA LEU A 160 15.75 -6.99 10.37
C LEU A 160 17.02 -7.78 10.70
N GLY A 161 18.18 -7.13 10.54
CA GLY A 161 19.47 -7.79 10.61
C GLY A 161 19.62 -8.88 9.55
N GLU A 162 20.73 -9.62 9.61
CA GLU A 162 20.96 -10.69 8.64
C GLU A 162 19.90 -11.81 8.76
N ASP A 163 19.44 -12.12 9.98
CA ASP A 163 18.45 -13.18 10.21
C ASP A 163 17.08 -12.84 9.63
N GLY A 164 16.62 -11.60 9.80
CA GLY A 164 15.36 -11.15 9.21
C GLY A 164 15.43 -11.13 7.68
N CYS A 165 16.55 -10.64 7.12
CA CYS A 165 16.77 -10.64 5.67
C CYS A 165 16.78 -12.07 5.09
N ARG A 166 17.47 -13.02 5.75
CA ARG A 166 17.46 -14.44 5.35
C ARG A 166 16.07 -15.05 5.46
N ALA A 167 15.33 -14.77 6.53
CA ALA A 167 13.97 -15.27 6.71
C ALA A 167 13.03 -14.82 5.58
N ILE A 168 13.16 -13.57 5.11
CA ILE A 168 12.40 -13.07 3.97
C ILE A 168 12.82 -13.78 2.68
N ALA A 169 14.13 -13.91 2.41
CA ALA A 169 14.61 -14.59 1.22
C ALA A 169 14.17 -16.06 1.16
N ASP A 170 14.21 -16.75 2.30
CA ASP A 170 13.75 -18.13 2.41
C ASP A 170 12.24 -18.22 2.21
N PHE A 171 11.44 -17.34 2.81
CA PHE A 171 10.00 -17.24 2.56
C PHE A 171 9.66 -17.11 1.06
N VAL A 172 10.42 -16.31 0.31
CA VAL A 172 10.21 -16.17 -1.14
C VAL A 172 10.67 -17.42 -1.88
N ARG A 173 11.87 -17.95 -1.63
CA ARG A 173 12.35 -19.20 -2.26
C ARG A 173 11.33 -20.34 -2.19
N ASP A 174 10.62 -20.34 -1.08
CA ASP A 174 9.64 -21.33 -0.68
C ASP A 174 8.25 -21.16 -1.30
N GLY A 175 7.99 -20.08 -2.04
CA GLY A 175 6.71 -19.83 -2.72
C GLY A 175 5.94 -18.61 -2.22
N GLY A 176 6.48 -17.88 -1.24
CA GLY A 176 5.95 -16.58 -0.83
C GLY A 176 6.19 -15.50 -1.90
N MET A 177 5.43 -14.42 -1.83
CA MET A 177 5.65 -13.24 -2.68
C MET A 177 6.25 -12.09 -1.89
N TYR A 178 7.27 -11.44 -2.45
CA TYR A 178 7.77 -10.15 -1.99
C TYR A 178 7.30 -9.01 -2.90
N ILE A 179 6.83 -7.92 -2.29
CA ILE A 179 6.54 -6.67 -2.98
C ILE A 179 7.35 -5.55 -2.32
N GLY A 180 8.20 -4.87 -3.08
CA GLY A 180 8.98 -3.72 -2.61
C GLY A 180 8.57 -2.43 -3.29
N CYS A 181 8.50 -1.32 -2.54
CA CYS A 181 8.33 0.02 -3.08
C CYS A 181 9.49 0.93 -2.64
N CYS A 182 10.11 1.67 -3.56
CA CYS A 182 11.21 2.59 -3.30
C CYS A 182 12.34 1.96 -2.47
N ALA A 183 12.45 2.23 -1.17
CA ALA A 183 13.44 1.61 -0.28
C ALA A 183 13.29 0.07 -0.22
N GLY A 184 12.06 -0.45 -0.16
CA GLY A 184 11.82 -1.89 -0.28
C GLY A 184 12.25 -2.47 -1.63
N THR A 185 12.35 -1.65 -2.68
CA THR A 185 12.94 -2.08 -3.94
C THR A 185 14.47 -2.11 -3.87
N TYR A 186 15.10 -1.08 -3.31
CA TYR A 186 16.55 -1.12 -3.05
C TYR A 186 16.92 -2.34 -2.19
N ASP A 187 16.14 -2.66 -1.18
CA ASP A 187 16.36 -3.81 -0.31
C ASP A 187 16.41 -5.13 -1.09
N CYS A 188 15.61 -5.29 -2.15
CA CYS A 188 15.39 -6.56 -2.83
C CYS A 188 16.17 -6.78 -4.15
N ILE A 189 16.91 -5.78 -4.63
CA ILE A 189 17.67 -5.83 -5.87
C ILE A 189 19.19 -5.99 -5.63
N VAL A 190 19.95 -6.21 -6.71
CA VAL A 190 21.41 -6.28 -6.66
C VAL A 190 21.98 -4.87 -6.59
N ASN A 191 22.48 -4.47 -5.42
CA ASN A 191 23.14 -3.18 -5.20
C ASN A 191 24.67 -3.27 -5.34
N SER A 192 25.32 -2.11 -5.31
CA SER A 192 26.78 -2.01 -5.38
C SER A 192 27.47 -2.62 -4.15
N ASP A 193 28.74 -3.04 -4.29
CA ASP A 193 29.55 -3.49 -3.16
C ASP A 193 29.67 -2.42 -2.07
N ALA A 194 29.68 -1.14 -2.48
CA ALA A 194 29.76 0.00 -1.58
C ALA A 194 28.48 0.15 -0.74
N PHE A 195 27.31 -0.02 -1.35
CA PHE A 195 26.03 -0.09 -0.64
C PHE A 195 26.03 -1.24 0.37
N VAL A 196 26.39 -2.45 -0.07
CA VAL A 196 26.41 -3.65 0.78
C VAL A 196 27.39 -3.49 1.94
N ALA A 197 28.54 -2.84 1.73
CA ALA A 197 29.47 -2.52 2.80
C ALA A 197 28.88 -1.55 3.84
N SER A 198 28.05 -0.60 3.40
CA SER A 198 27.35 0.36 4.29
C SER A 198 26.15 -0.24 5.02
N CYS A 199 25.53 -1.28 4.46
CA CYS A 199 24.41 -2.00 5.06
C CYS A 199 24.53 -3.52 4.82
N PRO A 200 25.40 -4.23 5.59
CA PRO A 200 25.72 -5.64 5.34
C PRO A 200 24.55 -6.62 5.31
N PRO A 201 23.46 -6.45 6.08
CA PRO A 201 22.29 -7.34 5.98
C PRO A 201 21.68 -7.43 4.57
N GLN A 202 21.79 -6.37 3.76
CA GLN A 202 21.18 -6.31 2.43
C GLN A 202 21.60 -7.46 1.51
N LYS A 203 22.85 -7.95 1.63
CA LYS A 203 23.35 -9.07 0.81
C LYS A 203 22.49 -10.33 0.89
N HIS A 204 21.73 -10.48 1.98
CA HIS A 204 20.83 -11.62 2.19
C HIS A 204 19.43 -11.41 1.63
N LEU A 205 19.06 -10.17 1.29
CA LEU A 205 17.76 -9.81 0.78
C LEU A 205 17.77 -9.53 -0.72
N GLN A 206 18.80 -9.92 -1.48
CA GLN A 206 18.78 -9.83 -2.93
C GLN A 206 17.84 -10.90 -3.50
N LEU A 207 16.67 -10.49 -3.98
CA LEU A 207 15.60 -11.38 -4.45
C LEU A 207 15.35 -11.28 -5.96
N LEU A 208 15.55 -10.09 -6.54
CA LEU A 208 15.26 -9.81 -7.94
C LEU A 208 16.54 -9.54 -8.72
N ASN A 209 16.69 -10.17 -9.88
CA ASN A 209 17.83 -9.98 -10.78
C ASN A 209 17.74 -8.68 -11.58
N ALA A 210 17.67 -7.56 -10.87
CA ALA A 210 17.75 -6.20 -11.37
C ALA A 210 18.75 -5.42 -10.50
N LYS A 211 19.18 -4.25 -10.98
CA LYS A 211 20.00 -3.32 -10.22
C LYS A 211 19.49 -1.88 -10.40
N PRO A 212 19.92 -0.93 -9.57
CA PRO A 212 19.79 0.48 -9.88
C PRO A 212 20.51 0.81 -11.20
N TRP A 213 19.84 1.53 -12.08
CA TRP A 213 20.39 1.97 -13.37
C TRP A 213 21.50 3.01 -13.17
N LEU A 214 22.48 3.04 -14.09
CA LEU A 214 23.77 3.75 -13.99
C LEU A 214 24.64 3.43 -12.75
N GLY A 215 24.21 2.51 -11.89
CA GLY A 215 24.90 2.16 -10.66
C GLY A 215 24.76 3.26 -9.62
N GLU A 216 24.60 2.88 -8.35
CA GLU A 216 24.56 3.87 -7.28
C GLU A 216 25.96 4.47 -7.06
N SER A 217 26.09 5.79 -7.07
CA SER A 217 27.19 6.47 -6.40
C SER A 217 26.99 6.57 -4.87
N ALA A 218 25.99 5.84 -4.33
CA ALA A 218 25.50 5.98 -2.98
C ALA A 218 26.43 5.33 -1.96
N VAL A 219 27.42 6.08 -1.48
CA VAL A 219 27.84 5.98 -0.07
C VAL A 219 28.04 7.39 0.46
N GLU A 220 26.94 7.95 0.96
CA GLU A 220 26.78 9.02 1.98
C GLU A 220 25.30 9.47 1.91
N MET A 221 24.43 8.83 2.70
CA MET A 221 22.97 8.92 2.54
C MET A 221 22.41 10.24 3.12
N PHE A 222 21.51 10.91 2.36
CA PHE A 222 21.15 12.34 2.42
C PHE A 222 22.20 13.34 1.90
N GLY A 223 23.12 12.84 1.05
CA GLY A 223 23.93 13.67 0.15
C GLY A 223 24.31 12.99 -1.18
N THR A 224 24.02 11.68 -1.39
CA THR A 224 24.51 10.93 -2.58
C THR A 224 23.61 9.79 -3.12
N ILE A 225 22.37 9.57 -2.63
CA ILE A 225 21.44 8.70 -3.39
C ILE A 225 21.15 9.41 -4.71
N GLN A 226 21.39 8.75 -5.84
CA GLN A 226 20.98 9.27 -7.15
C GLN A 226 19.45 9.18 -7.25
N SER A 227 18.77 10.18 -6.69
CA SER A 227 17.33 10.32 -6.82
C SER A 227 16.99 10.78 -8.24
N PRO A 228 16.00 10.17 -8.91
CA PRO A 228 15.46 10.71 -10.16
C PRO A 228 14.65 12.00 -9.95
N GLY A 229 14.13 12.22 -8.75
CA GLY A 229 13.26 13.34 -8.41
C GLY A 229 12.00 12.91 -7.64
N VAL A 230 11.07 13.85 -7.49
CA VAL A 230 9.79 13.68 -6.78
C VAL A 230 8.65 14.31 -7.57
N GLY A 231 7.59 13.54 -7.77
CA GLY A 231 6.32 13.99 -8.35
C GLY A 231 5.72 12.98 -9.31
N VAL A 232 4.98 13.46 -10.31
CA VAL A 232 4.26 12.59 -11.26
C VAL A 232 5.04 12.43 -12.57
N VAL A 233 5.46 11.20 -12.85
CA VAL A 233 6.07 10.81 -14.14
C VAL A 233 5.02 10.17 -15.06
N LEU A 234 5.31 10.10 -16.35
CA LEU A 234 4.59 9.24 -17.28
C LEU A 234 5.39 7.96 -17.49
N VAL A 235 4.72 6.81 -17.41
CA VAL A 235 5.31 5.50 -17.68
C VAL A 235 4.57 4.78 -18.80
N ARG A 236 5.31 3.97 -19.57
CA ARG A 236 4.77 3.11 -20.62
C ARG A 236 4.58 1.69 -20.07
N ASN A 237 3.44 1.09 -20.35
CA ASN A 237 3.16 -0.32 -20.04
C ASN A 237 3.88 -1.21 -21.06
N ASP A 238 5.05 -1.74 -20.70
CA ASP A 238 5.85 -2.56 -21.62
C ASP A 238 5.43 -4.04 -21.62
N ASN A 239 4.65 -4.46 -20.63
CA ASN A 239 4.20 -5.84 -20.48
C ASN A 239 2.71 -5.91 -20.10
N PRO A 240 1.79 -5.52 -21.02
CA PRO A 240 0.35 -5.43 -20.72
C PRO A 240 -0.30 -6.77 -20.38
N ASP A 241 0.28 -7.89 -20.84
CA ASP A 241 -0.19 -9.25 -20.55
C ASP A 241 0.32 -9.78 -19.20
N HIS A 242 1.26 -9.08 -18.56
CA HIS A 242 1.76 -9.49 -17.25
C HIS A 242 0.68 -9.29 -16.18
N PRO A 243 0.44 -10.24 -15.25
CA PRO A 243 -0.63 -10.15 -14.25
C PRO A 243 -0.67 -8.83 -13.48
N VAL A 244 0.50 -8.31 -13.06
CA VAL A 244 0.63 -7.01 -12.36
C VAL A 244 0.10 -5.83 -13.19
N MET A 245 0.17 -5.91 -14.52
CA MET A 245 -0.15 -4.82 -15.46
C MET A 245 -1.56 -4.90 -16.05
N LEU A 246 -2.33 -5.95 -15.72
CA LEU A 246 -3.65 -6.18 -16.32
C LEU A 246 -4.60 -4.99 -16.08
N GLY A 247 -5.14 -4.48 -17.18
CA GLY A 247 -6.10 -3.37 -17.19
C GLY A 247 -5.49 -1.98 -17.06
N LEU A 248 -4.16 -1.85 -17.07
CA LEU A 248 -3.50 -0.54 -17.15
C LEU A 248 -3.40 -0.07 -18.61
N PRO A 249 -3.55 1.25 -18.86
CA PRO A 249 -3.45 1.78 -20.21
C PRO A 249 -2.00 1.70 -20.74
N PRO A 250 -1.79 1.87 -22.06
CA PRO A 250 -0.45 1.81 -22.67
C PRO A 250 0.54 2.83 -22.10
N VAL A 251 0.06 4.00 -21.67
CA VAL A 251 0.83 5.03 -20.97
C VAL A 251 -0.04 5.58 -19.85
N PHE A 252 0.51 5.72 -18.64
CA PHE A 252 -0.20 6.25 -17.48
C PHE A 252 0.69 7.13 -16.59
N PRO A 253 0.11 8.06 -15.82
CA PRO A 253 0.84 8.76 -14.77
C PRO A 253 1.20 7.82 -13.63
N LEU A 254 2.35 8.02 -12.98
CA LEU A 254 2.78 7.28 -11.80
C LEU A 254 3.53 8.23 -10.86
N VAL A 255 3.26 8.13 -9.56
CA VAL A 255 4.00 8.92 -8.56
C VAL A 255 5.38 8.29 -8.38
N HIS A 256 6.40 9.13 -8.46
CA HIS A 256 7.78 8.77 -8.21
C HIS A 256 8.31 9.61 -7.04
N TYR A 257 9.04 8.97 -6.14
CA TYR A 257 9.61 9.62 -4.96
C TYR A 257 10.95 8.96 -4.61
N ASN A 258 12.03 9.44 -5.22
CA ASN A 258 13.43 9.03 -4.99
C ASN A 258 13.80 7.55 -5.19
N GLY A 259 12.85 6.66 -5.50
CA GLY A 259 13.16 5.25 -5.65
C GLY A 259 13.98 4.96 -6.90
N PRO A 260 14.51 3.73 -7.04
CA PRO A 260 15.47 3.43 -8.09
C PRO A 260 14.82 3.42 -9.48
N ILE A 261 15.54 3.91 -10.47
CA ILE A 261 15.34 3.50 -11.86
C ILE A 261 15.95 2.11 -12.00
N LEU A 262 15.17 1.15 -12.47
CA LEU A 262 15.56 -0.27 -12.52
C LEU A 262 16.19 -0.64 -13.87
N ASP A 263 17.26 -1.43 -13.79
CA ASP A 263 17.94 -2.07 -14.91
C ASP A 263 17.93 -3.60 -14.71
N PRO A 264 16.96 -4.31 -15.32
CA PRO A 264 16.94 -5.78 -15.32
C PRO A 264 18.23 -6.38 -15.84
N LEU A 265 18.79 -7.35 -15.13
CA LEU A 265 20.07 -7.95 -15.46
C LEU A 265 19.88 -9.15 -16.42
N PRO A 266 20.67 -9.25 -17.51
CA PRO A 266 20.53 -10.31 -18.51
C PRO A 266 21.08 -11.67 -18.03
N VAL A 267 21.93 -11.67 -17.01
CA VAL A 267 22.50 -12.89 -16.40
C VAL A 267 22.16 -12.86 -14.91
N SER A 268 21.63 -13.98 -14.39
CA SER A 268 21.29 -14.10 -12.98
C SER A 268 22.54 -14.06 -12.10
N GLN A 269 22.61 -13.08 -11.21
CA GLN A 269 23.64 -12.98 -10.18
C GLN A 269 23.19 -13.59 -8.84
N ILE A 270 21.90 -13.91 -8.73
CA ILE A 270 21.28 -14.43 -7.51
C ILE A 270 20.94 -15.91 -7.74
N PRO A 271 21.55 -16.85 -6.99
CA PRO A 271 21.23 -18.27 -7.10
C PRO A 271 19.73 -18.55 -6.91
N GLY A 272 19.12 -19.18 -7.90
CA GLY A 272 17.69 -19.53 -7.90
C GLY A 272 16.75 -18.41 -8.36
N ALA A 273 17.25 -17.23 -8.70
CA ALA A 273 16.44 -16.16 -9.27
C ALA A 273 16.30 -16.30 -10.79
N SER A 274 15.11 -16.02 -11.32
CA SER A 274 14.86 -15.86 -12.75
C SER A 274 15.53 -14.60 -13.29
N GLY A 275 15.50 -14.41 -14.61
CA GLY A 275 15.67 -13.08 -15.18
C GLY A 275 14.54 -12.15 -14.70
N ALA A 276 14.87 -10.88 -14.48
CA ALA A 276 13.86 -9.86 -14.19
C ALA A 276 13.23 -9.36 -15.50
N VAL A 277 11.92 -9.10 -15.47
CA VAL A 277 11.14 -8.51 -16.56
C VAL A 277 10.75 -7.10 -16.14
N GLY A 278 11.13 -6.11 -16.94
CA GLY A 278 10.70 -4.72 -16.72
C GLY A 278 9.23 -4.56 -17.07
N LEU A 279 8.41 -4.02 -16.18
CA LEU A 279 6.96 -3.93 -16.34
C LEU A 279 6.51 -2.59 -16.92
N ALA A 280 7.09 -1.51 -16.41
CA ALA A 280 6.76 -0.15 -16.84
C ALA A 280 8.02 0.69 -16.98
N SER A 281 8.28 1.25 -18.17
CA SER A 281 9.42 2.16 -18.41
C SER A 281 9.04 3.62 -18.25
N PHE A 282 10.00 4.46 -17.85
CA PHE A 282 9.83 5.91 -17.85
C PHE A 282 9.67 6.41 -19.29
N ALA A 283 8.58 7.13 -19.54
CA ALA A 283 8.22 7.67 -20.85
C ALA A 283 8.25 9.21 -20.90
N GLY A 284 8.20 9.87 -19.75
CA GLY A 284 8.22 11.32 -19.64
C GLY A 284 8.05 11.81 -18.20
N VAL A 285 8.10 13.12 -18.03
CA VAL A 285 7.75 13.80 -16.78
C VAL A 285 6.55 14.72 -17.01
N THR A 286 5.76 14.98 -15.98
CA THR A 286 4.67 15.96 -16.04
C THR A 286 5.11 17.31 -15.48
N ASP A 287 4.25 18.32 -15.58
CA ASP A 287 4.43 19.60 -14.89
C ASP A 287 4.42 19.47 -13.36
N ARG A 288 3.88 18.36 -12.83
CA ARG A 288 3.89 18.01 -11.41
C ARG A 288 5.09 17.16 -11.01
N PHE A 289 6.23 17.29 -11.67
CA PHE A 289 7.46 16.58 -11.35
C PHE A 289 8.62 17.55 -11.14
N THR A 290 9.38 17.35 -10.07
CA THR A 290 10.65 18.05 -9.83
C THR A 290 11.79 17.04 -9.89
N ALA A 291 12.74 17.24 -10.82
CA ALA A 291 13.96 16.45 -10.86
C ALA A 291 14.81 16.73 -9.62
N ALA A 292 15.59 15.74 -9.17
CA ALA A 292 16.38 15.89 -7.94
C ALA A 292 17.41 17.02 -8.03
N GLU A 293 17.94 17.24 -9.24
CA GLU A 293 18.87 18.33 -9.56
C GLU A 293 18.25 19.72 -9.37
N ASP A 294 16.92 19.82 -9.39
CA ASP A 294 16.18 21.08 -9.27
C ASP A 294 15.50 21.25 -7.89
N PHE A 295 15.75 20.36 -6.92
CA PHE A 295 15.15 20.45 -5.58
C PHE A 295 15.45 21.78 -4.89
N SER A 296 16.66 22.31 -5.04
CA SER A 296 17.07 23.61 -4.47
C SER A 296 16.84 24.79 -5.42
N GLY A 297 15.95 24.63 -6.41
CA GLY A 297 15.71 25.59 -7.47
C GLY A 297 16.41 25.22 -8.78
N PRO A 298 16.13 25.95 -9.87
CA PRO A 298 16.59 25.56 -11.21
C PRO A 298 18.12 25.57 -11.30
N ALA A 299 18.69 24.46 -11.77
CA ALA A 299 20.13 24.35 -11.96
C ALA A 299 20.66 25.38 -13.00
N PRO A 300 21.83 26.02 -12.78
CA PRO A 300 22.33 27.09 -13.65
C PRO A 300 22.64 26.71 -15.11
N VAL A 301 22.64 25.44 -15.47
CA VAL A 301 22.87 24.95 -16.85
C VAL A 301 22.06 23.67 -17.06
N SER A 302 21.35 23.57 -18.19
CA SER A 302 20.59 22.38 -18.61
C SER A 302 21.54 21.23 -18.98
N GLU A 303 22.10 20.57 -17.98
CA GLU A 303 22.57 19.19 -18.14
C GLU A 303 21.34 18.25 -18.17
N ALA A 304 21.51 17.08 -18.79
CA ALA A 304 20.46 16.08 -18.79
C ALA A 304 20.26 15.56 -17.37
N THR A 305 19.06 15.77 -16.79
CA THR A 305 18.71 15.24 -15.46
C THR A 305 18.73 13.72 -15.46
N TYR A 306 18.97 13.11 -14.31
CA TYR A 306 19.04 11.66 -14.17
C TYR A 306 17.78 10.95 -14.69
N VAL A 307 16.59 11.50 -14.42
CA VAL A 307 15.33 10.98 -14.98
C VAL A 307 15.27 11.10 -16.50
N SER A 308 15.77 12.20 -17.09
CA SER A 308 15.76 12.38 -18.54
C SER A 308 16.68 11.39 -19.25
N LEU A 309 17.81 11.06 -18.62
CA LEU A 309 18.70 10.00 -19.07
C LEU A 309 18.00 8.63 -18.96
N GLY A 310 17.25 8.38 -17.89
CA GLY A 310 16.50 7.14 -17.68
C GLY A 310 15.40 6.92 -18.71
N ILE A 311 14.69 7.99 -19.06
CA ILE A 311 13.71 8.02 -20.16
C ILE A 311 14.40 7.69 -21.49
N ALA A 312 15.51 8.37 -21.81
CA ALA A 312 16.24 8.16 -23.05
C ALA A 312 16.81 6.73 -23.18
N ALA A 313 17.10 6.08 -22.05
CA ALA A 313 17.58 4.71 -21.98
C ALA A 313 16.47 3.66 -21.81
N GLU A 314 15.19 4.07 -21.84
CA GLU A 314 14.00 3.23 -21.70
C GLU A 314 14.03 2.33 -20.44
N ARG A 315 14.39 2.92 -19.30
CA ARG A 315 14.56 2.20 -18.04
C ARG A 315 13.30 2.15 -17.21
N PHE A 316 13.28 1.25 -16.24
CA PHE A 316 12.04 0.78 -15.64
C PHE A 316 11.73 1.43 -14.29
N ALA A 317 10.47 1.84 -14.13
CA ALA A 317 9.87 2.24 -12.86
C ALA A 317 9.37 1.03 -12.05
N ALA A 318 9.18 -0.12 -12.69
CA ALA A 318 8.75 -1.36 -12.05
C ALA A 318 9.33 -2.58 -12.78
N ALA A 319 9.64 -3.64 -12.04
CA ALA A 319 10.09 -4.92 -12.58
C ALA A 319 9.56 -6.09 -11.74
N ALA A 320 9.49 -7.28 -12.33
CA ALA A 320 9.11 -8.50 -11.63
C ALA A 320 10.00 -9.69 -12.01
N GLY A 321 10.00 -10.71 -11.17
CA GLY A 321 10.72 -11.96 -11.39
C GLY A 321 10.35 -13.01 -10.34
N GLU A 322 11.11 -14.08 -10.31
CA GLU A 322 10.90 -15.21 -9.41
C GLU A 322 12.21 -15.55 -8.68
N LEU A 323 12.07 -16.07 -7.46
CA LEU A 323 13.17 -16.65 -6.69
C LEU A 323 12.67 -17.98 -6.12
N GLY A 324 13.32 -19.08 -6.50
CA GLY A 324 12.83 -20.42 -6.17
C GLY A 324 11.45 -20.66 -6.79
N THR A 325 10.44 -20.93 -5.97
CA THR A 325 9.03 -21.04 -6.43
C THR A 325 8.20 -19.80 -6.13
N GLY A 326 8.77 -18.78 -5.49
CA GLY A 326 8.09 -17.53 -5.16
C GLY A 326 8.34 -16.42 -6.14
N ARG A 327 7.68 -15.29 -5.88
CA ARG A 327 7.59 -14.16 -6.78
C ARG A 327 8.12 -12.90 -6.14
N VAL A 328 8.66 -12.01 -6.96
CA VAL A 328 9.18 -10.73 -6.52
C VAL A 328 8.64 -9.65 -7.47
N VAL A 329 8.04 -8.62 -6.90
CA VAL A 329 7.68 -7.40 -7.63
C VAL A 329 8.37 -6.22 -6.97
N ALA A 330 9.10 -5.46 -7.77
CA ALA A 330 9.86 -4.30 -7.36
C ALA A 330 9.30 -3.06 -8.05
N PHE A 331 8.74 -2.15 -7.27
CA PHE A 331 8.33 -0.83 -7.71
C PHE A 331 9.40 0.17 -7.32
N GLY A 332 10.17 0.64 -8.29
CA GLY A 332 11.06 1.77 -8.10
C GLY A 332 10.29 3.07 -7.84
N SER A 333 9.11 3.18 -8.45
CA SER A 333 8.14 4.24 -8.18
C SER A 333 7.10 3.80 -7.13
N HIS A 334 6.13 4.66 -6.84
CA HIS A 334 5.16 4.46 -5.77
C HIS A 334 3.73 4.33 -6.32
N PRO A 335 3.29 3.13 -6.73
CA PRO A 335 1.90 2.91 -7.12
C PRO A 335 0.91 3.13 -5.96
N GLU A 336 1.36 3.07 -4.70
CA GLU A 336 0.51 3.28 -3.53
C GLU A 336 0.22 4.75 -3.21
N LEU A 337 1.00 5.69 -3.73
CA LEU A 337 0.91 7.10 -3.35
C LEU A 337 -0.10 7.85 -4.23
N GLY A 338 -0.85 8.75 -3.59
CA GLY A 338 -1.64 9.75 -4.29
C GLY A 338 -0.79 10.80 -5.00
N ALA A 339 -1.35 11.41 -6.04
CA ALA A 339 -0.67 12.44 -6.85
C ALA A 339 -0.80 13.86 -6.26
N ASP A 340 -1.41 13.97 -5.08
CA ASP A 340 -1.53 15.15 -4.22
C ASP A 340 -0.32 15.26 -3.26
N LEU A 341 -0.08 16.43 -2.68
CA LEU A 341 1.02 16.64 -1.72
C LEU A 341 0.94 15.74 -0.47
N PRO A 342 -0.26 15.52 0.14
CA PRO A 342 -0.42 14.56 1.23
C PRO A 342 -0.26 13.10 0.80
N MET A 343 -0.34 12.83 -0.52
CA MET A 343 -0.29 11.50 -1.14
C MET A 343 -1.39 10.56 -0.63
N VAL A 344 -2.60 11.08 -0.39
CA VAL A 344 -3.73 10.33 0.17
C VAL A 344 -4.63 9.78 -0.93
N GLU A 345 -4.86 10.55 -1.99
CA GLU A 345 -5.80 10.19 -3.06
C GLU A 345 -5.10 9.37 -4.14
N TRP A 346 -5.02 8.07 -3.89
CA TRP A 346 -4.65 7.06 -4.87
C TRP A 346 -5.53 7.06 -6.14
N PHE A 347 -4.95 6.56 -7.22
CA PHE A 347 -5.54 6.51 -8.56
C PHE A 347 -5.12 5.21 -9.27
N ASP A 348 -5.45 5.03 -10.54
CA ASP A 348 -5.33 3.76 -11.28
C ASP A 348 -4.07 2.90 -11.05
N PRO A 349 -2.83 3.44 -10.92
CA PRO A 349 -1.63 2.63 -10.69
C PRO A 349 -1.64 1.87 -9.36
N ALA A 350 -2.42 2.28 -8.37
CA ALA A 350 -2.64 1.52 -7.14
C ALA A 350 -3.13 0.09 -7.42
N ARG A 351 -3.80 -0.11 -8.56
CA ARG A 351 -4.21 -1.43 -9.05
C ARG A 351 -3.03 -2.36 -9.30
N MET A 352 -1.83 -1.87 -9.59
CA MET A 352 -0.63 -2.71 -9.73
C MET A 352 -0.36 -3.53 -8.46
N LEU A 353 -0.60 -2.94 -7.29
CA LEU A 353 -0.42 -3.63 -6.00
C LEU A 353 -1.49 -4.70 -5.79
N ALA A 354 -2.77 -4.38 -6.06
CA ALA A 354 -3.85 -5.35 -5.97
C ALA A 354 -3.66 -6.51 -6.98
N ASN A 355 -3.27 -6.20 -8.22
CA ASN A 355 -2.94 -7.18 -9.24
C ASN A 355 -1.75 -8.07 -8.83
N ALA A 356 -0.73 -7.54 -8.17
CA ALA A 356 0.38 -8.35 -7.66
C ALA A 356 -0.09 -9.34 -6.58
N VAL A 357 -0.94 -8.90 -5.64
CA VAL A 357 -1.54 -9.78 -4.62
C VAL A 357 -2.45 -10.83 -5.27
N LEU A 358 -3.26 -10.46 -6.26
CA LEU A 358 -4.08 -11.40 -7.04
C LEU A 358 -3.23 -12.37 -7.84
N TRP A 359 -2.09 -11.96 -8.36
CA TRP A 359 -1.18 -12.86 -9.05
C TRP A 359 -0.75 -13.98 -8.10
N GLN A 360 -0.37 -13.66 -6.85
CA GLN A 360 -0.04 -14.66 -5.83
C GLN A 360 -1.18 -15.65 -5.56
N SER A 361 -2.43 -15.20 -5.66
CA SER A 361 -3.60 -16.04 -5.40
C SER A 361 -3.77 -17.23 -6.37
N ILE A 362 -3.19 -17.16 -7.57
CA ILE A 362 -3.33 -18.19 -8.61
C ILE A 362 -2.49 -19.45 -8.31
N SER A 363 -1.41 -19.32 -7.53
CA SER A 363 -0.38 -20.37 -7.39
C SER A 363 -0.13 -20.77 -5.95
N ARG A 364 -1.20 -20.79 -5.14
CA ARG A 364 -1.09 -20.95 -3.69
C ARG A 364 -0.26 -22.19 -3.32
N ARG A 365 0.64 -22.00 -2.36
CA ARG A 365 1.27 -23.07 -1.57
C ARG A 365 0.17 -23.98 -1.01
N GLU A 366 0.29 -25.31 -1.16
CA GLU A 366 -0.39 -26.25 -0.26
C GLU A 366 0.26 -26.16 1.13
N SER A 367 0.22 -25.00 1.77
CA SER A 367 0.67 -24.87 3.15
C SER A 367 -0.41 -25.50 4.02
N GLY A 368 -0.19 -26.73 4.50
CA GLY A 368 -0.98 -27.37 5.55
C GLY A 368 -0.90 -26.66 6.92
N ALA A 369 -0.41 -25.43 6.96
CA ALA A 369 -0.39 -24.60 8.14
C ALA A 369 -1.80 -24.08 8.41
N GLN A 370 -2.43 -24.63 9.44
CA GLN A 370 -3.59 -23.99 10.05
C GLN A 370 -3.22 -22.56 10.47
N PRO A 371 -4.13 -21.59 10.37
CA PRO A 371 -3.91 -20.28 10.97
C PRO A 371 -3.45 -20.50 12.40
N ALA A 372 -2.29 -19.94 12.78
CA ALA A 372 -1.99 -19.82 14.19
C ALA A 372 -3.17 -19.04 14.80
N PRO A 373 -3.74 -19.47 15.94
CA PRO A 373 -4.66 -18.61 16.66
C PRO A 373 -3.94 -17.28 16.85
N ALA A 374 -4.59 -16.19 16.43
CA ALA A 374 -4.03 -14.84 16.46
C ALA A 374 -3.17 -14.70 17.71
N SER A 375 -1.83 -14.63 17.51
CA SER A 375 -0.87 -14.62 18.60
C SER A 375 -1.35 -13.60 19.61
N SER A 376 -1.69 -14.10 20.82
CA SER A 376 -2.43 -13.41 21.87
C SER A 376 -2.44 -11.90 21.67
N ALA A 377 -3.51 -11.40 21.03
CA ALA A 377 -3.90 -10.01 21.19
C ALA A 377 -3.92 -9.80 22.70
N GLY A 378 -2.87 -9.16 23.23
CA GLY A 378 -2.81 -8.84 24.63
C GLY A 378 -4.10 -8.14 24.94
N THR A 379 -4.91 -8.70 25.83
CA THR A 379 -6.23 -8.18 26.17
C THR A 379 -6.03 -6.76 26.67
N LEU A 380 -6.14 -5.77 25.78
CA LEU A 380 -6.09 -4.37 26.16
C LEU A 380 -7.36 -4.12 26.94
N GLY A 381 -7.24 -4.09 28.26
CA GLY A 381 -8.29 -3.74 29.21
C GLY A 381 -8.63 -2.25 29.17
N LEU A 382 -8.64 -1.63 27.99
CA LEU A 382 -9.17 -0.29 27.77
C LEU A 382 -10.67 -0.41 27.51
N PRO A 383 -11.49 0.53 28.01
CA PRO A 383 -12.89 0.56 27.60
C PRO A 383 -12.96 0.74 26.08
N LEU A 384 -13.58 -0.23 25.40
CA LEU A 384 -13.84 -0.20 23.95
C LEU A 384 -14.41 1.17 23.56
N GLY A 385 -13.89 1.76 22.49
CA GLY A 385 -14.30 3.07 22.00
C GLY A 385 -13.59 4.28 22.63
N SER A 386 -12.83 4.11 23.73
CA SER A 386 -12.19 5.25 24.41
C SER A 386 -11.10 5.93 23.58
N GLY A 387 -10.40 5.19 22.71
CA GLY A 387 -9.36 5.71 21.82
C GLY A 387 -9.88 6.76 20.83
N TYR A 388 -11.08 6.60 20.29
CA TYR A 388 -11.62 7.51 19.28
C TYR A 388 -11.88 8.92 19.80
N SER A 389 -12.29 9.06 21.06
CA SER A 389 -12.43 10.38 21.69
C SER A 389 -11.08 11.13 21.77
N THR A 390 -10.00 10.37 22.01
CA THR A 390 -8.63 10.90 22.02
C THR A 390 -8.22 11.34 20.62
N VAL A 391 -8.52 10.54 19.59
CA VAL A 391 -8.24 10.90 18.20
C VAL A 391 -8.95 12.18 17.79
N ILE A 392 -10.23 12.36 18.16
CA ILE A 392 -10.97 13.60 17.88
C ILE A 392 -10.31 14.81 18.56
N GLY A 393 -9.88 14.68 19.81
CA GLY A 393 -9.15 15.73 20.52
C GLY A 393 -7.84 16.11 19.82
N LEU A 394 -7.03 15.10 19.47
CA LEU A 394 -5.75 15.29 18.78
C LEU A 394 -5.92 15.88 17.37
N ALA A 395 -6.97 15.48 16.64
CA ALA A 395 -7.29 16.07 15.34
C ALA A 395 -7.59 17.57 15.46
N ASN A 396 -8.44 17.96 16.41
CA ASN A 396 -8.74 19.37 16.67
C ASN A 396 -7.47 20.15 17.07
N ASP A 397 -6.62 19.52 17.90
CA ASP A 397 -5.35 20.08 18.33
C ASP A 397 -4.43 20.33 17.13
N LEU A 398 -4.22 19.34 16.27
CA LEU A 398 -3.39 19.45 15.07
C LEU A 398 -3.89 20.57 14.14
N ALA A 399 -5.19 20.63 13.88
CA ALA A 399 -5.79 21.68 13.08
C ALA A 399 -5.55 23.08 13.69
N ALA A 400 -5.57 23.21 15.02
CA ALA A 400 -5.26 24.46 15.69
C ALA A 400 -3.79 24.87 15.53
N ARG A 401 -2.83 23.93 15.62
CA ARG A 401 -1.40 24.22 15.42
C ARG A 401 -1.10 24.60 13.98
N ALA A 402 -1.67 23.90 13.01
CA ALA A 402 -1.54 24.25 11.59
C ALA A 402 -2.06 25.68 11.31
N ARG A 403 -3.24 26.02 11.85
CA ARG A 403 -3.76 27.40 11.76
C ARG A 403 -2.86 28.43 12.43
N ALA A 404 -2.26 28.12 13.58
CA ALA A 404 -1.33 29.02 14.25
C ALA A 404 -0.09 29.29 13.40
N LEU A 405 0.52 28.27 12.82
CA LEU A 405 1.65 28.41 11.88
C LEU A 405 1.26 29.22 10.64
N GLN A 406 0.04 29.04 10.13
CA GLN A 406 -0.47 29.80 8.99
C GLN A 406 -0.57 31.32 9.26
N GLN A 407 -0.70 31.75 10.52
CA GLN A 407 -0.74 33.17 10.88
C GLN A 407 0.65 33.82 10.98
N LEU A 408 1.74 33.04 10.95
CA LEU A 408 3.09 33.58 11.02
C LEU A 408 3.49 34.19 9.67
N PRO A 409 4.07 35.41 9.65
CA PRO A 409 4.44 36.07 8.41
C PRO A 409 5.61 35.35 7.76
N ILE A 410 5.49 35.09 6.46
CA ILE A 410 6.58 34.61 5.60
C ILE A 410 7.11 35.72 4.68
N ASP A 411 6.71 36.97 4.91
CA ASP A 411 7.25 38.16 4.26
C ASP A 411 7.76 39.12 5.35
N PRO A 412 9.08 39.43 5.40
CA PRO A 412 10.13 38.91 4.51
C PRO A 412 10.30 37.38 4.62
N ARG A 413 10.79 36.76 3.54
CA ARG A 413 10.98 35.29 3.47
C ARG A 413 11.90 34.81 4.61
N PRO A 414 11.47 33.83 5.42
CA PRO A 414 12.33 33.25 6.46
C PRO A 414 13.50 32.49 5.83
N GLY A 415 14.67 32.57 6.44
CA GLY A 415 15.89 31.93 5.92
C GLY A 415 15.77 30.41 5.74
N TRP A 416 15.05 29.73 6.66
CA TRP A 416 14.82 28.29 6.57
C TRP A 416 13.90 27.87 5.41
N LEU A 417 13.20 28.82 4.77
CA LEU A 417 12.34 28.60 3.61
C LEU A 417 13.05 28.93 2.29
N GLU A 418 14.30 29.39 2.31
CA GLU A 418 15.07 29.64 1.08
C GLU A 418 15.34 28.32 0.33
N PRO A 419 15.49 28.35 -1.02
CA PRO A 419 15.62 27.14 -1.84
C PRO A 419 16.74 26.18 -1.43
N ASP A 420 17.82 26.68 -0.83
CA ASP A 420 18.92 25.84 -0.33
C ASP A 420 18.46 24.93 0.83
N TYR A 421 17.47 25.37 1.63
CA TYR A 421 17.04 24.71 2.86
C TYR A 421 15.67 24.03 2.75
N ALA A 422 14.87 24.41 1.76
CA ALA A 422 13.53 23.93 1.58
C ALA A 422 13.33 23.49 0.13
N MET A 423 12.98 22.22 -0.05
CA MET A 423 12.96 21.60 -1.36
C MET A 423 11.71 21.93 -2.17
N SER A 424 11.89 21.99 -3.49
CA SER A 424 10.82 21.98 -4.47
C SER A 424 10.50 20.53 -4.83
N ILE A 425 9.23 20.14 -4.81
CA ILE A 425 8.74 18.81 -5.15
C ILE A 425 7.38 18.91 -5.83
N PHE A 426 6.96 17.90 -6.59
CA PHE A 426 5.68 17.92 -7.32
C PHE A 426 5.53 19.13 -8.29
N GLY A 427 6.63 19.66 -8.81
CA GLY A 427 6.62 20.86 -9.66
C GLY A 427 6.30 22.16 -8.91
N LEU A 428 6.25 22.13 -7.57
CA LEU A 428 5.92 23.28 -6.73
C LEU A 428 7.18 23.82 -6.03
N ALA A 429 7.22 25.14 -5.86
CA ALA A 429 8.24 25.79 -5.06
C ALA A 429 7.98 25.58 -3.56
N ALA A 430 9.03 25.67 -2.76
CA ALA A 430 8.97 25.41 -1.32
C ALA A 430 7.94 26.27 -0.57
N ASP A 431 7.75 27.53 -0.98
CA ASP A 431 6.79 28.43 -0.36
C ASP A 431 5.35 28.05 -0.67
N ASP A 432 5.07 27.57 -1.88
CA ASP A 432 3.76 27.03 -2.25
C ASP A 432 3.47 25.72 -1.51
N ILE A 433 4.46 24.82 -1.42
CA ILE A 433 4.34 23.57 -0.66
C ILE A 433 4.05 23.86 0.82
N TRP A 434 4.76 24.81 1.42
CA TRP A 434 4.54 25.21 2.81
C TRP A 434 3.10 25.71 3.02
N ARG A 435 2.65 26.66 2.19
CA ARG A 435 1.30 27.24 2.29
C ARG A 435 0.21 26.19 2.07
N GLN A 436 0.35 25.40 1.01
CA GLN A 436 -0.62 24.37 0.65
C GLN A 436 -0.69 23.29 1.73
N SER A 437 0.46 22.87 2.26
CA SER A 437 0.51 21.84 3.30
C SER A 437 -0.21 22.26 4.59
N LEU A 438 -0.02 23.51 5.03
CA LEU A 438 -0.74 24.04 6.19
C LEU A 438 -2.26 24.10 5.96
N ILE A 439 -2.69 24.39 4.73
CA ILE A 439 -4.10 24.38 4.34
C ILE A 439 -4.65 22.94 4.36
N GLU A 440 -3.90 21.97 3.87
CA GLU A 440 -4.31 20.57 3.72
C GLU A 440 -4.25 19.76 5.02
N ILE A 441 -3.43 20.15 6.00
CA ILE A 441 -3.44 19.51 7.33
C ILE A 441 -4.83 19.65 7.99
N GLN A 442 -5.54 20.75 7.78
CA GLN A 442 -6.86 20.96 8.36
C GLN A 442 -7.91 19.94 7.87
N PRO A 443 -8.20 19.78 6.56
CA PRO A 443 -9.16 18.79 6.10
C PRO A 443 -8.75 17.36 6.46
N LEU A 444 -7.45 17.03 6.50
CA LEU A 444 -6.98 15.72 6.98
C LEU A 444 -7.34 15.48 8.44
N ALA A 445 -7.11 16.49 9.30
CA ALA A 445 -7.50 16.43 10.71
C ALA A 445 -9.02 16.32 10.88
N ASP A 446 -9.79 17.12 10.15
CA ASP A 446 -11.27 17.08 10.17
C ASP A 446 -11.79 15.71 9.71
N GLN A 447 -11.17 15.12 8.68
CA GLN A 447 -11.48 13.78 8.20
C GLN A 447 -11.14 12.71 9.25
N ALA A 448 -9.98 12.77 9.90
CA ALA A 448 -9.62 11.86 10.98
C ALA A 448 -10.61 11.90 12.15
N GLY A 449 -11.05 13.11 12.53
CA GLY A 449 -12.08 13.30 13.56
C GLY A 449 -13.45 12.75 13.14
N THR A 450 -13.83 12.94 11.87
CA THR A 450 -15.10 12.44 11.31
C THR A 450 -15.13 10.92 11.25
N LEU A 451 -14.09 10.30 10.69
CA LEU A 451 -13.96 8.84 10.62
C LEU A 451 -13.94 8.21 12.02
N SER A 452 -13.24 8.82 12.97
CA SER A 452 -13.18 8.34 14.35
C SER A 452 -14.54 8.37 15.04
N ARG A 453 -15.32 9.43 14.81
CA ARG A 453 -16.68 9.53 15.34
C ARG A 453 -17.58 8.45 14.74
N ALA A 454 -17.54 8.28 13.41
CA ALA A 454 -18.32 7.27 12.72
C ALA A 454 -17.97 5.84 13.19
N LEU A 455 -16.67 5.54 13.36
CA LEU A 455 -16.22 4.25 13.90
C LEU A 455 -16.66 4.04 15.35
N SER A 456 -16.52 5.05 16.20
CA SER A 456 -16.96 4.99 17.60
C SER A 456 -18.45 4.73 17.71
N ASP A 457 -19.27 5.45 16.94
CA ASP A 457 -20.73 5.30 16.95
C ASP A 457 -21.14 3.91 16.43
N ARG A 458 -20.49 3.44 15.37
CA ARG A 458 -20.72 2.11 14.78
C ARG A 458 -20.35 0.98 15.74
N ILE A 459 -19.17 1.03 16.36
CA ILE A 459 -18.74 0.04 17.37
C ILE A 459 -19.67 0.09 18.58
N GLY A 460 -20.04 1.29 19.03
CA GLY A 460 -21.00 1.49 20.10
C GLY A 460 -22.33 0.79 19.81
N HIS A 461 -22.87 0.94 18.60
CA HIS A 461 -24.09 0.26 18.17
C HIS A 461 -23.95 -1.27 18.15
N LEU A 462 -22.84 -1.78 17.58
CA LEU A 462 -22.55 -3.22 17.54
C LEU A 462 -22.43 -3.83 18.94
N MET A 463 -21.87 -3.09 19.91
CA MET A 463 -21.64 -3.56 21.28
C MET A 463 -22.82 -3.34 22.24
N GLN A 464 -23.93 -2.75 21.79
CA GLN A 464 -25.12 -2.64 22.64
C GLN A 464 -25.64 -4.03 23.03
N PRO A 465 -26.26 -4.20 24.21
CA PRO A 465 -26.89 -5.46 24.61
C PRO A 465 -28.03 -5.82 23.64
N ALA A 466 -27.69 -6.51 22.55
CA ALA A 466 -28.64 -7.02 21.59
C ALA A 466 -29.22 -8.35 22.06
N ALA A 467 -30.36 -8.75 21.50
CA ALA A 467 -30.95 -10.08 21.71
C ALA A 467 -30.05 -11.23 21.20
N HIS A 468 -29.05 -10.89 20.37
CA HIS A 468 -28.11 -11.84 19.77
C HIS A 468 -26.66 -11.43 20.07
N PRO A 469 -25.75 -12.40 20.31
CA PRO A 469 -24.34 -12.12 20.53
C PRO A 469 -23.69 -11.59 19.24
N VAL A 470 -22.72 -10.69 19.38
CA VAL A 470 -21.95 -10.17 18.24
C VAL A 470 -21.15 -11.32 17.59
N PRO A 471 -21.19 -11.45 16.26
CA PRO A 471 -20.43 -12.49 15.56
C PRO A 471 -18.93 -12.44 15.88
N PRO A 472 -18.24 -13.59 16.08
CA PRO A 472 -16.82 -13.62 16.44
C PRO A 472 -15.90 -12.86 15.47
N LEU A 473 -16.19 -12.91 14.17
CA LEU A 473 -15.43 -12.18 13.15
C LEU A 473 -15.52 -10.66 13.35
N VAL A 474 -16.69 -10.15 13.72
CA VAL A 474 -16.91 -8.72 14.01
C VAL A 474 -16.18 -8.33 15.30
N CYS A 475 -16.23 -9.17 16.34
CA CYS A 475 -15.45 -8.95 17.57
C CYS A 475 -13.93 -8.87 17.30
N GLN A 476 -13.41 -9.73 16.41
CA GLN A 476 -12.01 -9.70 16.02
C GLN A 476 -11.64 -8.43 15.26
N ALA A 477 -12.51 -7.97 14.34
CA ALA A 477 -12.32 -6.73 13.61
C ALA A 477 -12.32 -5.51 14.55
N ILE A 478 -13.20 -5.48 15.55
CA ILE A 478 -13.23 -4.43 16.59
C ILE A 478 -11.93 -4.44 17.41
N THR A 479 -11.46 -5.60 17.85
CA THR A 479 -10.18 -5.71 18.58
C THR A 479 -9.01 -5.21 17.72
N THR A 480 -8.99 -5.57 16.43
CA THR A 480 -7.97 -5.12 15.48
C THR A 480 -8.01 -3.60 15.28
N ALA A 481 -9.21 -3.02 15.19
CA ALA A 481 -9.42 -1.58 15.11
C ALA A 481 -8.83 -0.85 16.33
N GLU A 482 -9.11 -1.34 17.53
CA GLU A 482 -8.55 -0.77 18.77
C GLU A 482 -7.02 -0.87 18.82
N HIS A 483 -6.45 -2.01 18.42
CA HIS A 483 -5.01 -2.14 18.29
C HIS A 483 -4.42 -1.11 17.33
N ARG A 484 -5.07 -0.83 16.19
CA ARG A 484 -4.59 0.18 15.23
C ARG A 484 -4.66 1.62 15.72
N LEU A 485 -5.54 1.91 16.67
CA LEU A 485 -5.57 3.23 17.31
C LEU A 485 -4.41 3.38 18.30
N HIS A 486 -4.18 2.34 19.08
CA HIS A 486 -3.35 2.38 20.28
C HIS A 486 -1.93 1.83 20.11
N ASP A 487 -1.59 1.21 18.97
CA ASP A 487 -0.26 0.64 18.78
C ASP A 487 0.81 1.73 18.93
N HIS A 488 1.59 1.59 20.00
CA HIS A 488 2.78 2.36 20.27
C HIS A 488 3.95 1.39 20.29
N ARG A 489 4.51 1.11 19.12
CA ARG A 489 5.78 0.39 19.04
C ARG A 489 6.86 1.29 19.65
N ALA A 490 7.39 0.89 20.80
CA ALA A 490 8.62 1.49 21.31
C ALA A 490 9.69 1.25 20.23
N ALA A 491 10.35 2.30 19.75
CA ALA A 491 11.47 2.16 18.83
C ALA A 491 12.65 1.58 19.63
N PRO A 492 12.90 0.25 19.61
CA PRO A 492 13.93 -0.36 20.46
C PRO A 492 15.33 -0.08 19.88
N TRP A 493 15.35 0.32 18.62
CA TRP A 493 16.46 0.69 17.78
C TRP A 493 16.18 2.08 17.22
N ASN A 494 17.17 2.78 16.66
CA ASN A 494 16.99 4.05 15.94
C ASN A 494 16.11 3.90 14.67
N GLN A 495 14.94 3.25 14.77
CA GLN A 495 13.95 3.06 13.73
C GLN A 495 13.35 4.42 13.39
N ASP A 496 13.51 4.80 12.12
CA ASP A 496 12.88 5.94 11.48
C ASP A 496 11.54 5.51 10.87
N GLY A 497 10.46 5.89 11.56
CA GLY A 497 9.11 5.55 11.12
C GLY A 497 8.74 4.10 11.45
N GLY A 498 8.20 3.39 10.46
CA GLY A 498 7.52 2.12 10.65
C GLY A 498 6.05 2.30 11.01
N TYR A 499 5.38 1.18 11.27
CA TYR A 499 3.97 1.20 11.64
C TYR A 499 3.79 1.75 13.05
N GLN A 500 2.90 2.73 13.16
CA GLN A 500 2.48 3.36 14.40
C GLN A 500 0.96 3.52 14.37
N GLY A 501 0.31 3.47 15.53
CA GLY A 501 -1.13 3.66 15.65
C GLY A 501 -1.57 5.11 15.40
N VAL A 502 -2.86 5.30 15.14
CA VAL A 502 -3.46 6.61 14.80
C VAL A 502 -3.12 7.69 15.84
N ILE A 503 -3.20 7.36 17.14
CA ILE A 503 -2.91 8.29 18.23
C ILE A 503 -1.44 8.71 18.21
N ALA A 504 -0.52 7.78 17.93
CA ALA A 504 0.90 8.06 17.83
C ALA A 504 1.22 9.02 16.67
N LEU A 505 0.63 8.75 15.51
CA LEU A 505 0.81 9.56 14.30
C LEU A 505 0.35 11.01 14.51
N LEU A 506 -0.85 11.22 15.07
CA LEU A 506 -1.36 12.56 15.31
C LEU A 506 -0.54 13.31 16.38
N ARG A 507 -0.08 12.62 17.43
CA ARG A 507 0.82 13.24 18.42
C ARG A 507 2.14 13.66 17.79
N ALA A 508 2.71 12.83 16.91
CA ALA A 508 3.93 13.17 16.19
C ALA A 508 3.72 14.40 15.29
N ALA A 509 2.60 14.46 14.55
CA ALA A 509 2.25 15.60 13.73
C ALA A 509 2.12 16.90 14.56
N ILE A 510 1.46 16.84 15.71
CA ILE A 510 1.33 17.99 16.63
C ILE A 510 2.71 18.44 17.11
N ALA A 511 3.55 17.50 17.58
CA ALA A 511 4.88 17.82 18.08
C ALA A 511 5.75 18.47 17.00
N MET A 512 5.68 18.00 15.76
CA MET A 512 6.38 18.60 14.61
C MET A 512 5.91 20.03 14.33
N CYS A 513 4.60 20.29 14.40
CA CYS A 513 4.07 21.65 14.23
C CYS A 513 4.49 22.57 15.38
N ASP A 514 4.45 22.09 16.63
CA ASP A 514 4.90 22.85 17.80
C ASP A 514 6.40 23.20 17.66
N GLU A 515 7.24 22.22 17.31
CA GLU A 515 8.69 22.38 17.11
C GLU A 515 9.02 23.33 15.94
N ALA A 516 8.24 23.28 14.85
CA ALA A 516 8.36 24.24 13.74
C ALA A 516 8.06 25.68 14.19
N GLY A 517 7.08 25.87 15.08
CA GLY A 517 6.77 27.18 15.66
C GLY A 517 7.86 27.69 16.61
N GLU A 518 8.42 26.81 17.44
CA GLU A 518 9.54 27.13 18.34
C GLU A 518 10.81 27.50 17.58
N ARG A 519 11.00 26.94 16.37
CA ARG A 519 12.16 27.16 15.49
C ARG A 519 11.91 28.14 14.36
N TRP A 520 10.87 28.98 14.46
CA TRP A 520 10.51 29.90 13.38
C TRP A 520 11.64 30.85 12.97
N GLU A 521 12.48 31.28 13.93
CA GLU A 521 13.61 32.20 13.72
C GLU A 521 14.96 31.46 13.70
N ILE A 522 14.97 30.17 13.33
CA ILE A 522 16.21 29.39 13.30
C ILE A 522 17.19 29.89 12.22
N GLU A 523 18.45 30.04 12.60
CA GLU A 523 19.56 30.25 11.66
C GLU A 523 20.19 28.90 11.31
N LEU A 524 20.20 28.54 10.02
CA LEU A 524 20.78 27.30 9.52
C LEU A 524 22.16 27.59 8.89
N GLY A 525 23.11 26.68 9.13
CA GLY A 525 24.38 26.66 8.40
C GLY A 525 24.21 26.03 7.01
N PRO A 526 25.28 25.89 6.21
CA PRO A 526 25.18 25.28 4.88
C PRO A 526 24.59 23.86 4.93
N PRO A 527 23.58 23.53 4.11
CA PRO A 527 22.95 22.21 4.12
C PRO A 527 23.85 21.17 3.45
N ALA A 528 23.79 19.92 3.92
CA ALA A 528 24.49 18.79 3.30
C ALA A 528 23.85 18.32 1.97
N GLY A 529 22.68 18.85 1.64
CA GLY A 529 21.89 18.54 0.44
C GLY A 529 20.43 18.97 0.63
N ALA A 530 19.56 18.66 -0.34
CA ALA A 530 18.16 19.06 -0.34
C ALA A 530 17.33 18.53 0.85
N TYR A 531 17.83 17.50 1.54
CA TYR A 531 17.24 16.93 2.76
C TYR A 531 17.98 17.34 4.04
N GLY A 532 18.92 18.30 3.95
CA GLY A 532 19.62 18.81 5.12
C GLY A 532 18.64 19.38 6.13
N TYR A 533 18.91 19.17 7.43
CA TYR A 533 18.06 19.67 8.51
C TYR A 533 16.64 19.07 8.53
N LEU A 534 16.46 17.82 8.08
CA LEU A 534 15.16 17.14 8.01
C LEU A 534 14.38 17.15 9.35
N ASP A 535 15.09 17.04 10.48
CA ASP A 535 14.55 17.03 11.84
C ASP A 535 14.60 18.39 12.52
N THR A 536 15.14 19.44 11.87
CA THR A 536 15.30 20.75 12.47
C THR A 536 14.69 21.93 11.73
N ASN A 537 14.59 21.86 10.40
CA ASN A 537 14.00 22.91 9.59
C ASN A 537 12.46 22.87 9.71
N PRO A 538 11.79 24.00 10.07
CA PRO A 538 10.33 24.10 10.07
C PRO A 538 9.67 23.53 8.81
N TYR A 539 10.22 23.80 7.63
CA TYR A 539 9.70 23.29 6.35
C TYR A 539 9.64 21.75 6.32
N HIS A 540 10.73 21.08 6.70
CA HIS A 540 10.82 19.63 6.69
C HIS A 540 9.99 18.97 7.79
N LEU A 541 9.79 19.66 8.92
CA LEU A 541 8.93 19.18 10.00
C LEU A 541 7.44 19.15 9.59
N VAL A 542 6.98 20.08 8.75
CA VAL A 542 5.53 20.24 8.47
C VAL A 542 5.10 19.75 7.09
N ALA A 543 5.86 20.06 6.03
CA ALA A 543 5.37 19.99 4.65
C ALA A 543 6.19 19.09 3.71
N GLY A 544 7.53 19.11 3.83
CA GLY A 544 8.43 18.64 2.77
C GLY A 544 8.51 17.14 2.48
N SER A 545 7.69 16.29 3.12
CA SER A 545 7.67 14.85 2.85
C SER A 545 6.47 14.14 3.49
N TYR A 546 6.22 12.88 3.11
CA TYR A 546 5.30 11.99 3.82
C TYR A 546 5.75 11.63 5.26
N LEU A 547 6.94 12.06 5.68
CA LEU A 547 7.44 11.93 7.05
C LEU A 547 7.15 13.15 7.92
N ALA A 548 6.81 14.28 7.30
CA ALA A 548 6.45 15.52 7.96
C ALA A 548 5.04 15.46 8.59
N ALA A 549 4.65 16.52 9.31
CA ALA A 549 3.35 16.59 9.98
C ALA A 549 2.18 16.31 9.04
N ILE A 550 2.21 16.82 7.80
CA ILE A 550 1.19 16.53 6.79
C ILE A 550 1.11 15.04 6.45
N GLY A 551 2.27 14.39 6.25
CA GLY A 551 2.33 12.96 5.97
C GLY A 551 1.89 12.10 7.15
N LYS A 552 2.17 12.52 8.39
CA LYS A 552 1.66 11.86 9.60
C LYS A 552 0.14 11.99 9.73
N ALA A 553 -0.43 13.15 9.38
CA ALA A 553 -1.87 13.35 9.33
C ALA A 553 -2.52 12.46 8.26
N ALA A 554 -1.95 12.42 7.06
CA ALA A 554 -2.34 11.54 5.97
C ALA A 554 -2.30 10.06 6.37
N ALA A 555 -1.21 9.60 6.98
CA ALA A 555 -1.06 8.24 7.49
C ALA A 555 -2.15 7.86 8.52
N ALA A 556 -2.51 8.79 9.41
CA ALA A 556 -3.57 8.58 10.39
C ALA A 556 -4.93 8.38 9.71
N VAL A 557 -5.23 9.18 8.67
CA VAL A 557 -6.44 9.04 7.85
C VAL A 557 -6.46 7.69 7.13
N GLN A 558 -5.36 7.29 6.49
CA GLN A 558 -5.28 6.00 5.77
C GLN A 558 -5.52 4.81 6.70
N LEU A 559 -4.98 4.85 7.92
CA LEU A 559 -5.18 3.79 8.90
C LEU A 559 -6.62 3.73 9.42
N LEU A 560 -7.30 4.88 9.55
CA LEU A 560 -8.73 4.93 9.89
C LEU A 560 -9.61 4.38 8.76
N HIS A 561 -9.31 4.70 7.49
CA HIS A 561 -9.98 4.11 6.33
C HIS A 561 -9.79 2.59 6.29
N ALA A 562 -8.56 2.11 6.49
CA ALA A 562 -8.27 0.68 6.53
C ALA A 562 -9.06 -0.03 7.63
N THR A 563 -9.17 0.61 8.80
CA THR A 563 -9.96 0.12 9.94
C THR A 563 -11.46 0.05 9.62
N ALA A 564 -12.00 1.08 8.97
CA ALA A 564 -13.40 1.11 8.56
C ALA A 564 -13.73 0.04 7.50
N ALA A 565 -12.85 -0.15 6.53
CA ALA A 565 -13.02 -1.13 5.47
C ALA A 565 -13.00 -2.58 6.01
N GLU A 566 -12.08 -2.90 6.93
CA GLU A 566 -12.05 -4.23 7.55
C GLU A 566 -13.27 -4.52 8.42
N LEU A 567 -13.75 -3.54 9.19
CA LEU A 567 -14.98 -3.69 9.98
C LEU A 567 -16.18 -3.92 9.05
N THR A 568 -16.28 -3.18 7.95
CA THR A 568 -17.28 -3.42 6.90
C THR A 568 -17.20 -4.84 6.35
N MET A 569 -16.02 -5.30 5.94
CA MET A 569 -15.85 -6.66 5.45
C MET A 569 -16.29 -7.72 6.48
N ALA A 570 -15.96 -7.53 7.77
CA ALA A 570 -16.34 -8.44 8.83
C ALA A 570 -17.86 -8.52 9.04
N GLU A 571 -18.56 -7.38 9.05
CA GLU A 571 -20.02 -7.33 9.16
C GLU A 571 -20.69 -7.99 7.95
N LYS A 572 -20.21 -7.70 6.74
CA LYS A 572 -20.74 -8.27 5.51
C LYS A 572 -20.60 -9.80 5.48
N LEU A 573 -19.43 -10.33 5.83
CA LEU A 573 -19.21 -11.78 5.91
C LEU A 573 -20.07 -12.46 6.99
N ALA A 574 -20.30 -11.78 8.12
CA ALA A 574 -21.18 -12.30 9.17
C ALA A 574 -22.65 -12.36 8.70
N MET A 575 -23.10 -11.35 7.95
CA MET A 575 -24.44 -11.35 7.34
C MET A 575 -24.57 -12.47 6.30
N ASP A 576 -23.60 -12.61 5.40
CA ASP A 576 -23.61 -13.63 4.34
C ASP A 576 -23.68 -15.05 4.92
N SER A 577 -22.94 -15.30 6.01
CA SER A 577 -22.95 -16.59 6.71
C SER A 577 -24.34 -16.91 7.26
N HIS A 578 -25.00 -15.91 7.87
CA HIS A 578 -26.35 -16.08 8.41
C HIS A 578 -27.38 -16.36 7.31
N HIS A 579 -27.31 -15.65 6.18
CA HIS A 579 -28.20 -15.88 5.05
C HIS A 579 -28.05 -17.29 4.45
N ARG A 580 -26.81 -17.81 4.37
CA ARG A 580 -26.54 -19.19 3.92
C ARG A 580 -27.14 -20.22 4.87
N ASP A 581 -26.95 -20.04 6.18
CA ASP A 581 -27.49 -20.96 7.20
C ASP A 581 -29.03 -21.02 7.14
N VAL A 582 -29.69 -19.87 6.99
CA VAL A 582 -31.16 -19.79 6.87
C VAL A 582 -31.63 -20.46 5.57
N ALA A 583 -30.98 -20.19 4.44
CA ALA A 583 -31.34 -20.82 3.16
C ALA A 583 -31.22 -22.36 3.24
N LEU A 584 -30.10 -22.87 3.78
CA LEU A 584 -29.89 -24.31 3.99
C LEU A 584 -30.96 -24.92 4.91
N HIS A 585 -31.40 -24.20 5.94
CA HIS A 585 -32.47 -24.67 6.83
C HIS A 585 -33.83 -24.75 6.12
N PHE A 586 -34.18 -23.78 5.26
CA PHE A 586 -35.41 -23.83 4.46
C PHE A 586 -35.39 -24.97 3.42
N PHE A 587 -34.26 -25.26 2.79
CA PHE A 587 -34.14 -26.36 1.83
C PHE A 587 -34.19 -27.75 2.49
N THR A 588 -33.71 -27.88 3.73
CA THR A 588 -33.70 -29.16 4.46
C THR A 588 -35.01 -29.46 5.18
N THR A 589 -35.79 -28.44 5.56
CA THR A 589 -37.09 -28.61 6.23
C THR A 589 -38.29 -28.51 5.27
N GLY A 590 -38.10 -27.92 4.09
CA GLY A 590 -39.13 -27.78 3.05
C GLY A 590 -39.41 -29.04 2.21
N SER A 591 -38.68 -30.15 2.43
CA SER A 591 -38.93 -31.43 1.74
C SER A 591 -39.90 -32.36 2.47
N GLU A 592 -40.55 -31.91 3.55
CA GLU A 592 -41.56 -32.68 4.31
C GLU A 592 -43.00 -32.12 4.20
N LEU A 593 -43.33 -31.35 3.16
CA LEU A 593 -44.70 -30.89 2.89
C LEU A 593 -45.27 -31.41 1.56
#